data_AF-A0A7C5G5E1-F1
#
_entry.id   AF-A0A7C5G5E1-F1
#
_cell.length_a   1.000
_cell.length_b   1.000
_cell.length_c   1.000
_cell.angle_alpha   90.00
_cell.angle_beta   90.00
_cell.angle_gamma   90.00
#
_symmetry.space_group_name_H-M   'P 1'
#
loop_
_entity.id
_entity.type
_entity.pdbx_description
1 polymer ?
#
loop_
_entity_poly.entity_id
_entity_poly.type
_entity_poly.pdbx_seq_one_letter_code
_entity_poly.pdbx_strand_id
1 'polypeptide(L)' 'MANLTAVYEKHGDWIVAYLEEIPGVNTQGRTREEARANLQDALAAAG' A
#
# COMPACT_ATOMS: atom_id res chain seq x y z
N MET A 1 14.23 14.57 0.33
CA MET A 1 13.15 13.69 0.80
C MET A 1 12.85 12.74 -0.34
N ALA A 2 12.83 11.42 -0.09
CA ALA A 2 12.44 10.48 -1.12
C ALA A 2 10.94 10.67 -1.40
N ASN A 3 10.57 10.80 -2.67
CA ASN A 3 9.18 10.67 -3.08
C ASN A 3 8.88 9.17 -3.14
N LEU A 4 7.78 8.76 -2.52
CA LEU A 4 7.29 7.38 -2.57
C LEU A 4 6.05 7.35 -3.44
N THR A 5 5.98 6.35 -4.31
CA THR A 5 4.89 6.16 -5.27
C THR A 5 4.04 4.97 -4.83
N ALA A 6 2.82 5.26 -4.39
CA ALA A 6 1.86 4.24 -3.98
C ALA A 6 1.02 3.78 -5.17
N VAL A 7 1.13 2.50 -5.51
CA VAL A 7 0.32 1.84 -6.55
C VAL A 7 -0.89 1.18 -5.90
N TYR A 8 -2.04 1.24 -6.58
CA TYR A 8 -3.28 0.61 -6.16
C TYR A 8 -3.86 -0.19 -7.32
N GLU A 9 -4.05 -1.49 -7.12
CA GLU A 9 -4.60 -2.40 -8.13
C GLU A 9 -5.88 -3.04 -7.64
N LYS A 10 -6.93 -3.04 -8.46
CA LYS A 10 -8.19 -3.70 -8.13
C LYS A 10 -8.16 -5.16 -8.60
N HIS A 11 -8.26 -6.08 -7.65
CA HIS A 11 -8.31 -7.52 -7.85
C HIS A 11 -9.65 -8.07 -7.31
N GLY A 12 -10.67 -8.09 -8.17
CA GLY A 12 -12.03 -8.46 -7.78
C GLY A 12 -12.61 -7.48 -6.75
N ASP A 13 -12.99 -7.99 -5.57
CA ASP A 13 -13.50 -7.20 -4.45
C ASP A 13 -12.40 -6.59 -3.56
N TRP A 14 -11.14 -6.81 -3.91
CA TRP A 14 -9.99 -6.32 -3.15
C TRP A 14 -9.22 -5.26 -3.94
N ILE A 15 -8.57 -4.38 -3.19
CA ILE A 15 -7.59 -3.42 -3.68
C ILE A 15 -6.27 -3.77 -3.03
N VAL A 16 -5.29 -4.17 -3.85
CA VAL A 16 -3.90 -4.38 -3.44
C VAL A 16 -3.19 -3.04 -3.54
N ALA A 17 -2.37 -2.70 -2.54
CA ALA A 17 -1.57 -1.48 -2.53
C ALA A 17 -0.12 -1.78 -2.15
N TYR A 18 0.84 -1.11 -2.80
CA TYR A 18 2.27 -1.26 -2.50
C TYR A 18 3.05 0.00 -2.87
N LEU A 19 4.30 0.11 -2.39
CA LEU A 19 5.22 1.20 -2.75
C LEU A 19 6.23 0.72 -3.80
N GLU A 20 6.34 1.42 -4.92
CA GLU A 20 7.27 1.02 -6.01
C GLU A 20 8.73 1.01 -5.54
N GLU A 21 9.08 1.89 -4.61
CA GLU A 21 10.45 2.08 -4.14
C GLU A 21 10.83 1.15 -2.98
N ILE A 22 9.85 0.49 -2.34
CA ILE A 22 10.09 -0.34 -1.14
C ILE A 22 9.50 -1.73 -1.34
N PRO A 23 10.31 -2.67 -1.89
CA PRO A 23 9.92 -4.06 -2.02
C PRO A 23 9.50 -4.65 -0.66
N GLY A 24 8.34 -5.29 -0.61
CA GLY A 24 7.83 -5.95 0.58
C GLY A 24 6.83 -5.13 1.40
N VAL A 25 6.69 -3.82 1.13
CA VAL A 25 5.59 -3.03 1.70
C VAL A 25 4.38 -3.17 0.79
N ASN A 26 3.60 -4.22 1.02
CA ASN A 26 2.39 -4.52 0.27
C ASN A 26 1.23 -4.78 1.24
N THR A 27 0.06 -4.25 0.94
CA THR A 27 -1.16 -4.41 1.72
C THR A 27 -2.36 -4.62 0.81
N GLN A 28 -3.51 -4.88 1.42
CA GLN A 28 -4.77 -4.96 0.71
C GLN A 28 -5.90 -4.37 1.56
N GLY A 29 -7.00 -3.99 0.91
CA GLY A 29 -8.24 -3.55 1.54
C GLY A 29 -9.44 -3.75 0.62
N ARG A 30 -10.66 -3.65 1.14
CA ARG A 30 -11.89 -3.65 0.34
C ARG A 30 -12.15 -2.29 -0.30
N THR A 31 -11.57 -1.24 0.26
CA THR A 31 -11.61 0.13 -0.29
C THR A 31 -10.21 0.69 -0.45
N ARG A 32 -10.09 1.80 -1.21
CA ARG A 32 -8.80 2.45 -1.45
C ARG A 32 -8.29 3.10 -0.17
N GLU A 33 -9.20 3.65 0.62
CA GLU A 33 -8.94 4.25 1.93
C GLU A 33 -8.38 3.21 2.90
N GLU A 34 -8.97 2.01 2.94
CA GLU A 34 -8.49 0.91 3.78
C GLU A 34 -7.11 0.43 3.34
N ALA A 35 -6.91 0.16 2.04
CA ALA A 35 -5.63 -0.26 1.51
C ALA A 35 -4.53 0.79 1.78
N ARG A 36 -4.88 2.08 1.68
CA ARG A 36 -3.99 3.20 2.00
C ARG A 36 -3.63 3.26 3.49
N ALA A 37 -4.61 3.13 4.38
CA ALA A 37 -4.36 3.13 5.83
C ALA A 37 -3.41 1.97 6.19
N ASN A 38 -3.69 0.77 5.69
CA ASN A 38 -2.84 -0.38 5.88
C ASN A 38 -1.42 -0.13 5.33
N LEU A 39 -1.29 0.50 4.16
CA LEU A 39 0.01 0.79 3.55
C LEU A 39 0.85 1.77 4.39
N GLN A 40 0.21 2.74 5.05
CA GLN A 40 0.87 3.66 5.97
C GLN A 40 1.37 2.93 7.22
N ASP A 41 0.57 2.02 7.79
CA ASP A 41 0.95 1.21 8.94
C ASP A 41 2.12 0.27 8.60
N ALA A 42 2.07 -0.38 7.42
CA ALA A 42 3.13 -1.24 6.94
C ALA A 42 4.44 -0.49 6.71
N LEU A 43 4.38 0.73 6.15
CA LEU A 43 5.55 1.60 5.99
C LEU A 43 6.15 2.01 7.34
N ALA A 44 5.30 2.32 8.34
CA ALA A 44 5.75 2.66 9.67
C ALA A 44 6.41 1.48 10.40
N ALA A 45 5.95 0.25 10.14
CA ALA A 45 6.53 -0.97 10.70
C ALA A 45 7.82 -1.45 10.00
N ALA A 46 8.10 -0.95 8.80
CA ALA A 46 9.29 -1.29 8.01
C ALA A 46 10.52 -0.43 8.36
N GLY A 47 10.37 0.59 9.21
CA GLY A 47 11.45 1.40 9.78
C GLY A 47 11.80 0.99 11.20
#